data_AF-A0A9E2QLD6-F1
#
_entry.id   AF-A0A9E2QLD6-F1
#
_cell.length_a   1.000
_cell.length_b   1.000
_cell.length_c   1.000
_cell.angle_alpha   90.00
_cell.angle_beta   90.00
_cell.angle_gamma   90.00
#
_symmetry.space_group_name_H-M   'P 1'
#
loop_
_entity.id
_entity.type
_entity.pdbx_description
1 polymer ?
#
loop_
_entity_poly.entity_id
_entity_poly.type
_entity_poly.pdbx_seq_one_letter_code
_entity_poly.pdbx_strand_id
1 'polypeptide(L)' 'MPEKRSENSYINNDILPFLASSFGYPIHDAEKVKINDVPIFRPSGGRSGSIDIVYYHNGEPVLLVEAKTKHKSHEAALKE' A
#
# COMPACT_ATOMS: atom_id res chain seq x y z
N MET A 1 6.83 -25.02 -10.07
CA MET A 1 6.06 -24.17 -9.14
C MET A 1 6.03 -22.78 -9.73
N PRO A 2 4.87 -22.13 -9.95
CA PRO A 2 4.89 -20.74 -10.38
C PRO A 2 5.58 -19.90 -9.30
N GLU A 3 6.55 -19.08 -9.70
CA GLU A 3 7.25 -18.19 -8.77
C GLU A 3 6.23 -17.27 -8.09
N LYS A 4 6.24 -17.28 -6.76
CA LYS A 4 5.35 -16.46 -5.96
C LYS A 4 5.80 -15.00 -6.15
N ARG A 5 5.03 -14.21 -6.91
CA ARG A 5 5.31 -12.78 -7.14
C ARG A 5 5.45 -12.05 -5.80
N SER A 6 6.42 -11.14 -5.69
CA SER A 6 6.64 -10.32 -4.49
C SER A 6 5.47 -9.35 -4.25
N GLU A 7 5.29 -8.90 -3.02
CA GLU A 7 4.23 -7.93 -2.66
C GLU A 7 4.35 -6.63 -3.45
N ASN A 8 5.58 -6.12 -3.59
CA ASN A 8 5.88 -4.98 -4.45
C ASN A 8 5.50 -5.21 -5.92
N SER A 9 5.60 -6.45 -6.42
CA SER A 9 5.14 -6.77 -7.77
C SER A 9 3.62 -6.60 -7.89
N TYR A 10 2.85 -7.05 -6.89
CA TYR A 10 1.39 -6.85 -6.88
C TYR A 10 0.99 -5.38 -6.74
N ILE A 11 1.68 -4.62 -5.88
CA ILE A 11 1.42 -3.19 -5.72
C ILE A 11 1.58 -2.47 -7.07
N ASN A 12 2.71 -2.69 -7.74
CA ASN A 12 3.03 -1.96 -8.98
C ASN A 12 2.22 -2.41 -10.20
N ASN A 13 1.91 -3.71 -10.31
CA ASN A 13 1.32 -4.26 -11.54
C ASN A 13 -0.19 -4.51 -11.46
N ASP A 14 -0.74 -4.60 -10.25
CA ASP A 14 -2.15 -4.96 -10.05
C ASP A 14 -2.90 -3.85 -9.32
N ILE A 15 -2.38 -3.36 -8.19
CA ILE A 15 -3.10 -2.42 -7.31
C ILE A 15 -3.08 -0.99 -7.85
N LEU A 16 -1.91 -0.42 -8.14
CA LEU A 16 -1.83 0.96 -8.64
C LEU A 16 -2.58 1.15 -9.97
N PRO A 17 -2.45 0.25 -10.98
CA PRO A 17 -3.21 0.35 -12.21
C PRO A 17 -4.72 0.27 -11.98
N PHE A 18 -5.18 -0.59 -11.05
CA PHE A 18 -6.59 -0.68 -10.69
C PHE A 18 -7.10 0.63 -10.08
N LEU A 19 -6.35 1.20 -9.12
CA LEU A 19 -6.73 2.46 -8.47
C LEU A 19 -6.80 3.63 -9.45
N ALA A 20 -5.84 3.71 -10.37
CA ALA A 20 -5.83 4.75 -11.40
C ALA A 20 -6.96 4.59 -12.41
N SER A 21 -7.16 3.39 -12.95
CA SER A 21 -8.16 3.14 -14.00
C SER A 21 -9.60 3.22 -13.46
N SER A 22 -9.84 2.79 -12.23
CA SER A 22 -11.19 2.70 -11.66
C SER A 22 -11.59 3.95 -10.89
N PHE A 23 -10.64 4.69 -10.32
CA PHE A 23 -10.93 5.81 -9.41
C PHE A 23 -10.11 7.08 -9.70
N GLY A 24 -9.20 7.06 -10.68
CA GLY A 24 -8.45 8.25 -11.09
C GLY A 24 -7.28 8.64 -10.16
N TYR A 25 -6.83 7.74 -9.28
CA TYR A 25 -5.67 8.01 -8.44
C TYR A 25 -4.36 8.08 -9.24
N PRO A 26 -3.42 8.97 -8.91
CA PRO A 26 -2.14 9.08 -9.60
C PRO A 26 -1.24 7.86 -9.33
N ILE A 27 -0.32 7.56 -10.26
CA ILE A 27 0.64 6.44 -10.11
C ILE A 27 2.11 6.91 -10.13
N HIS A 28 2.42 7.96 -10.90
CA HIS A 28 3.78 8.44 -11.14
C HIS A 28 4.02 9.85 -10.61
N ASP A 29 3.26 10.25 -9.58
CA ASP A 29 3.35 11.55 -8.94
C ASP A 29 3.97 11.39 -7.55
N ALA A 30 5.29 11.56 -7.44
CA ALA A 30 6.02 11.35 -6.19
C ALA A 30 5.65 12.35 -5.09
N GLU A 31 4.97 13.45 -5.40
CA GLU A 31 4.42 14.39 -4.41
C GLU A 31 3.07 13.90 -3.87
N LYS A 32 2.27 13.22 -4.70
CA LYS A 32 0.92 12.76 -4.35
C LYS A 32 0.82 11.29 -3.97
N VAL A 33 1.80 10.45 -4.29
CA VAL A 33 1.80 9.03 -3.93
C VAL A 33 3.16 8.60 -3.38
N LYS A 34 3.15 7.93 -2.22
CA LYS A 34 4.31 7.30 -1.59
C LYS A 34 4.06 5.80 -1.47
N ILE A 35 5.06 4.98 -1.74
CA ILE A 35 4.95 3.51 -1.69
C ILE A 35 6.02 2.97 -0.75
N ASN A 36 5.63 2.24 0.31
CA ASN A 36 6.53 1.67 1.33
C ASN A 36 7.48 2.66 2.01
N ASP A 37 7.19 3.97 1.93
CA ASP A 37 8.12 5.04 2.30
C ASP A 37 7.63 5.85 3.51
N VAL A 38 6.42 5.58 3.99
CA VAL A 38 5.80 6.33 5.09
C VAL A 38 5.81 5.50 6.37
N PRO A 39 6.65 5.86 7.37
CA PRO A 39 6.63 5.18 8.66
C PRO A 39 5.37 5.54 9.43
N ILE A 40 4.72 4.53 10.03
CA ILE A 40 3.59 4.75 10.93
C ILE A 40 4.09 4.78 12.36
N PHE A 41 3.90 5.92 13.02
CA PHE A 41 4.07 6.00 14.47
C PHE A 41 2.78 5.54 15.16
N ARG A 42 2.87 4.52 16.01
CA ARG A 42 1.73 4.01 16.81
C ARG A 42 1.95 4.32 18.29
N PRO A 43 1.24 5.32 18.86
CA PRO A 43 1.44 5.78 20.25
C PRO A 43 1.22 4.70 21.31
N SER A 44 0.45 3.66 21.02
CA SER A 44 0.08 2.59 21.94
C SER A 44 1.14 1.49 22.14
N GLY A 45 2.36 1.66 21.58
CA GLY A 45 3.43 0.67 21.71
C GLY A 45 3.28 -0.58 20.83
N GLY A 46 2.37 -0.55 19.85
CA GLY A 46 2.29 -1.57 18.81
C GLY A 46 3.53 -1.58 17.90
N ARG A 47 3.78 -2.70 17.21
CA ARG A 47 4.91 -2.83 16.27
C ARG A 47 4.91 -1.64 15.29
N SER A 48 6.04 -0.94 15.22
CA SER A 48 6.30 0.05 14.15
C SER A 48 6.24 -0.65 12.80
N GLY A 49 5.62 0.00 11.82
CA GLY A 49 5.45 -0.55 10.47
C GLY A 49 5.41 0.55 9.41
N SER A 50 5.28 0.15 8.16
CA SER A 50 5.04 1.01 7.00
C SER A 50 3.63 0.80 6.47
N ILE A 51 3.09 1.81 5.78
CA ILE A 51 1.93 1.63 4.89
C ILE A 51 2.45 1.35 3.48
N ASP A 52 1.78 0.43 2.77
CA ASP A 52 2.16 0.05 1.41
C ASP A 52 2.00 1.21 0.42
N ILE A 53 0.87 1.93 0.45
CA ILE A 53 0.65 3.11 -0.40
C ILE A 53 -0.04 4.23 0.40
N VAL A 54 0.48 5.45 0.30
CA VAL A 54 -0.13 6.66 0.86
C VAL A 54 -0.38 7.68 -0.25
N TYR A 55 -1.61 8.14 -0.35
CA TYR A 55 -1.99 9.24 -1.23
C TYR A 55 -2.12 10.55 -0.46
N TYR A 56 -1.61 11.62 -1.05
CA TYR A 56 -1.60 12.97 -0.50
C TYR A 56 -2.43 13.93 -1.34
N HIS A 57 -3.04 14.90 -0.68
CA HIS A 57 -3.63 16.08 -1.28
C HIS A 57 -3.16 17.31 -0.52
N ASN A 58 -2.51 18.26 -1.20
CA ASN A 58 -1.94 19.48 -0.59
C ASN A 58 -1.03 19.21 0.62
N GLY A 59 -0.24 18.12 0.57
CA GLY A 59 0.66 17.72 1.65
C GLY A 59 0.01 16.93 2.79
N GLU A 60 -1.31 16.76 2.77
CA GLU A 60 -2.04 15.97 3.78
C GLU A 60 -2.33 14.55 3.27
N PRO A 61 -2.11 13.50 4.08
CA PRO A 61 -2.45 12.13 3.68
C PRO A 61 -3.97 11.95 3.68
N VAL A 62 -4.53 11.59 2.53
CA VAL A 62 -5.99 11.44 2.32
C VAL A 62 -6.45 10.00 2.17
N LEU A 63 -5.55 9.09 1.78
CA LEU A 63 -5.85 7.66 1.68
C LEU A 63 -4.61 6.84 2.03
N LEU A 64 -4.81 5.82 2.87
CA LEU A 64 -3.82 4.84 3.28
C LEU A 64 -4.29 3.49 2.73
N VAL A 65 -3.43 2.78 2.01
CA VAL A 65 -3.74 1.48 1.42
C VAL A 65 -2.76 0.45 1.97
N GLU A 66 -3.33 -0.58 2.59
CA GLU A 66 -2.64 -1.81 2.94
C GLU A 66 -2.96 -2.86 1.87
N ALA A 67 -1.96 -3.27 1.12
CA ALA A 67 -2.01 -4.25 0.06
C ALA A 67 -1.88 -5.68 0.62
N LYS A 68 -2.54 -6.63 -0.04
CA LYS A 68 -2.34 -8.06 0.19
C LYS A 68 -2.29 -8.81 -1.13
N THR A 69 -1.49 -9.87 -1.17
CA THR A 69 -1.41 -10.78 -2.31
C THR A 69 -2.70 -11.59 -2.46
N LYS A 70 -2.95 -12.09 -3.68
CA LYS A 70 -4.16 -12.86 -3.99
C LYS A 70 -4.30 -14.06 -3.04
N HIS A 71 -5.47 -14.19 -2.41
CA HIS A 71 -5.83 -15.22 -1.42
C HIS A 71 -5.21 -15.08 -0.01
N LYS A 72 -4.45 -14.02 0.31
CA LYS A 72 -4.14 -13.67 1.70
C LYS A 72 -5.24 -12.74 2.25
N SER A 73 -5.96 -13.17 3.28
CA SER A 73 -6.92 -12.31 3.99
C SER A 73 -6.19 -11.36 4.95
N HIS A 74 -6.82 -10.23 5.27
CA HIS A 74 -6.33 -9.29 6.28
C HIS A 74 -6.08 -10.00 7.63
N GLU A 75 -7.00 -10.88 8.04
CA GLU A 75 -6.89 -11.67 9.28
C GLU A 75 -5.70 -12.66 9.28
N ALA A 76 -5.33 -13.20 8.11
CA ALA A 76 -4.18 -14.08 8.00
C ALA A 76 -2.86 -13.29 8.13
N ALA A 77 -2.82 -12.04 7.68
CA ALA A 77 -1.64 -11.18 7.78
C ALA A 77 -1.41 -10.64 9.19
N LEU A 78 -2.46 -10.50 10.02
CA LEU A 78 -2.34 -10.05 11.41
C LEU A 78 -1.81 -11.12 12.37
N LYS A 79 -1.73 -12.39 11.94
CA LYS A 79 -1.30 -13.53 12.76
C LYS A 79 0.18 -13.92 12.55
N GLU A 80 0.88 -13.30 11.59
CA GLU A 80 2.34 -13.43 11.37
C GLU A 80 3.11 -12.36 12.19
#